data_AF-A0A930DZT9-F1
#
_entry.id   AF-A0A930DZT9-F1
#
_cell.length_a   1.000
_cell.length_b   1.000
_cell.length_c   1.000
_cell.angle_alpha   90.00
_cell.angle_beta   90.00
_cell.angle_gamma   90.00
#
_symmetry.space_group_name_H-M   'P 1'
#
loop_
_entity.id
_entity.type
_entity.pdbx_description
1 polymer ?
#
loop_
_entity_poly.entity_id
_entity_poly.type
_entity_poly.pdbx_seq_one_letter_code
_entity_poly.pdbx_strand_id
1 'polypeptide(L)' 'MEHRTEQSLKDYTSFKVGGKAKDFYIPSGVEEVQELVQELYKESRPYLILGNGSNLLVSDEGVE' A
#
# COMPACT_ATOMS: atom_id res chain seq x y z
N MET A 1 -2.88 13.28 -3.43
CA MET A 1 -2.41 11.94 -3.03
C MET A 1 -1.03 11.68 -3.58
N GLU A 2 -0.09 11.29 -2.72
CA GLU A 2 1.26 10.93 -3.15
C GLU A 2 1.25 9.49 -3.72
N HIS A 3 1.90 9.28 -4.86
CA HIS A 3 2.02 7.97 -5.51
C HIS A 3 3.50 7.64 -5.72
N ARG A 4 3.91 6.47 -5.23
CA ARG A 4 5.26 5.92 -5.36
C ARG A 4 5.16 4.58 -6.09
N THR A 5 6.17 4.28 -6.89
CA THR A 5 6.29 2.99 -7.59
C THR A 5 7.46 2.21 -7.02
N GLU A 6 7.37 0.87 -7.06
CA GLU A 6 8.45 -0.03 -6.63
C GLU A 6 8.93 0.21 -5.18
N GLN A 7 8.00 0.61 -4.30
CA GLN A 7 8.30 1.02 -2.93
C GLN A 7 8.55 -0.21 -2.04
N SER A 8 9.73 -0.27 -1.40
CA SER A 8 10.03 -1.30 -0.41
C SER A 8 9.10 -1.19 0.80
N LEU A 9 8.39 -2.28 1.13
CA LEU A 9 7.48 -2.33 2.26
C LEU A 9 8.20 -2.52 3.60
N LYS A 10 9.46 -2.95 3.59
CA LYS A 10 10.33 -2.97 4.77
C LYS A 10 10.36 -1.66 5.55
N ASP A 11 10.26 -0.52 4.86
CA ASP A 11 10.30 0.79 5.53
C ASP A 11 9.00 1.07 6.31
N TYR A 12 7.92 0.36 5.99
CA TYR A 12 6.56 0.56 6.49
C TYR A 12 6.04 -0.57 7.38
N THR A 13 6.81 -1.64 7.57
CA THR A 13 6.48 -2.70 8.53
C THR A 13 7.33 -2.59 9.79
N SER A 14 6.76 -2.96 10.93
CA SER A 14 7.49 -2.99 12.22
C SER A 14 8.59 -4.05 12.24
N PHE A 15 8.37 -5.19 11.58
CA PHE A 15 9.36 -6.25 11.43
C PHE A 15 10.53 -5.86 10.51
N LYS A 16 10.44 -4.74 9.79
CA LYS A 16 11.47 -4.28 8.84
C LYS A 16 11.80 -5.34 7.79
N VAL A 17 10.76 -5.98 7.27
CA VAL A 17 10.79 -6.96 6.17
C VAL A 17 9.69 -6.66 5.16
N GLY A 18 9.80 -7.24 3.97
CA GLY A 18 8.84 -7.05 2.89
C GLY A 18 9.47 -6.48 1.64
N GLY A 19 9.17 -7.12 0.52
CA GLY A 19 9.57 -6.71 -0.82
C GLY A 19 8.85 -5.46 -1.28
N LYS A 20 8.87 -5.23 -2.59
CA LYS A 20 8.31 -4.01 -3.17
C LYS A 20 6.80 -4.12 -3.37
N ALA A 21 6.12 -2.99 -3.19
CA ALA A 21 4.80 -2.77 -3.75
C ALA A 21 4.97 -2.10 -5.12
N LYS A 22 4.31 -2.65 -6.15
CA LYS A 22 4.32 -2.06 -7.50
C LYS A 22 3.79 -0.62 -7.48
N ASP A 23 2.68 -0.41 -6.79
CA ASP A 23 2.05 0.90 -6.57
C ASP A 23 1.79 1.11 -5.07
N PHE A 24 2.25 2.26 -4.56
CA PHE A 24 2.12 2.63 -3.16
C PHE A 24 1.55 4.05 -3.06
N TYR A 25 0.32 4.16 -2.56
CA TYR A 25 -0.40 5.42 -2.43
C TYR A 25 -0.42 5.88 -0.97
N ILE A 26 -0.08 7.16 -0.75
CA ILE A 26 -0.15 7.81 0.55
C ILE A 26 -1.19 8.95 0.45
N PRO A 27 -2.45 8.67 0.80
CA PRO A 27 -3.48 9.69 0.86
C PRO A 27 -3.28 10.59 2.11
N SER A 28 -3.62 11.86 1.99
CA SER A 28 -3.48 12.88 3.05
C SER A 28 -4.75 13.12 3.85
N GLY A 29 -5.87 12.48 3.48
CA GLY A 29 -7.19 12.74 4.07
C GLY A 29 -8.26 11.73 3.67
N VAL A 30 -9.45 11.88 4.24
CA VAL A 30 -10.57 10.96 4.03
C VAL A 30 -11.06 11.00 2.59
N GLU A 31 -11.10 12.18 2.00
CA GLU A 31 -11.55 12.41 0.62
C GLU A 31 -10.65 11.66 -0.37
N GLU A 32 -9.33 11.75 -0.22
CA GLU A 32 -8.38 11.05 -1.08
C GLU A 32 -8.47 9.52 -0.94
N VAL A 33 -8.69 9.02 0.28
CA VAL A 33 -8.93 7.58 0.51
C VAL A 33 -10.21 7.13 -0.20
N GLN A 34 -11.29 7.89 -0.08
CA GLN A 34 -12.57 7.56 -0.70
C GLN A 34 -12.47 7.52 -2.23
N GLU A 35 -11.85 8.52 -2.83
CA GLU A 35 -11.65 8.58 -4.29
C GLU A 35 -10.82 7.39 -4.79
N LEU A 36 -9.67 7.12 -4.16
CA LEU A 36 -8.80 6.01 -4.56
C LEU A 36 -9.50 4.66 -4.44
N VAL A 37 -10.14 4.38 -3.30
CA VAL A 37 -10.81 3.09 -3.07
C VAL A 37 -11.95 2.88 -4.06
N GLN A 38 -12.71 3.92 -4.40
CA GLN A 38 -13.76 3.83 -5.41
C GLN A 38 -13.22 3.53 -6.81
N GLU A 39 -12.09 4.14 -7.19
CA GLU A 39 -11.43 3.90 -8.47
C GLU A 39 -10.91 2.46 -8.55
N LEU A 40 -10.12 2.02 -7.57
CA LEU A 40 -9.58 0.66 -7.52
C LEU A 40 -10.70 -0.40 -7.52
N TYR A 41 -11.81 -0.14 -6.82
CA TYR A 41 -12.96 -1.02 -6.83
C TYR A 41 -13.63 -1.11 -8.21
N LYS A 42 -13.81 0.01 -8.92
CA LYS A 42 -14.38 0.03 -10.28
C LYS A 42 -13.51 -0.74 -11.26
N GLU A 43 -12.19 -0.64 -11.12
CA GLU A 43 -11.22 -1.36 -11.95
C GLU A 43 -11.09 -2.84 -11.61
N SER A 44 -11.76 -3.31 -10.55
CA SER A 44 -11.56 -4.66 -9.98
C SER A 44 -10.09 -4.95 -9.67
N ARG A 45 -9.36 -3.90 -9.29
CA ARG A 45 -7.93 -3.97 -9.00
C ARG A 45 -7.76 -4.37 -7.53
N PRO A 46 -7.07 -5.48 -7.21
CA PRO A 46 -6.82 -5.85 -5.83
C PRO A 46 -5.92 -4.81 -5.15
N TYR A 47 -6.17 -4.57 -3.87
CA TYR A 47 -5.37 -3.65 -3.06
C TYR A 47 -5.35 -4.08 -1.59
N LEU A 48 -4.30 -3.65 -0.88
CA LEU A 48 -4.14 -3.82 0.56
C LEU A 48 -4.11 -2.45 1.23
N ILE A 49 -4.91 -2.27 2.27
CA ILE A 49 -4.84 -1.07 3.12
C ILE A 49 -3.79 -1.30 4.21
N LEU A 50 -2.76 -0.46 4.20
CA LEU A 50 -1.68 -0.50 5.17
C LEU A 50 -1.81 0.66 6.17
N GLY A 51 -1.97 0.33 7.45
CA GLY A 51 -1.80 1.29 8.56
C GLY A 51 -0.34 1.40 8.97
N ASN A 52 -0.05 1.35 10.28
CA ASN A 52 1.32 1.42 10.80
C ASN A 52 2.19 0.18 10.55
N GLY A 53 1.66 -0.87 9.91
CA GLY A 53 2.40 -2.11 9.64
C GLY A 53 2.91 -2.85 10.89
N SER A 54 2.28 -2.65 12.06
CA SER A 54 2.70 -3.27 13.33
C SER A 54 2.35 -4.76 13.44
N ASN A 55 1.42 -5.24 12.59
CA ASN A 55 0.94 -6.61 12.60
C ASN A 55 0.89 -7.20 11.18
N LEU A 56 1.90 -6.87 10.36
CA LEU A 56 1.98 -7.36 8.99
C LEU A 56 3.36 -7.99 8.75
N LEU A 57 3.35 -9.23 8.27
CA LEU A 57 4.53 -9.92 7.75
C LEU A 57 4.39 -10.00 6.24
N VAL A 58 5.24 -9.29 5.51
CA VAL A 58 5.21 -9.20 4.05
C VAL A 58 6.36 -10.04 3.49
N SER A 59 6.07 -10.83 2.44
CA SER A 59 7.10 -11.61 1.72
C SER A 59 8.14 -10.69 1.09
N ASP A 60 9.39 -11.13 1.00
CA ASP A 60 10.44 -10.42 0.26
C ASP A 60 10.17 -10.38 -1.26
N GLU A 61 9.27 -11.22 -1.76
CA GLU A 61 8.75 -11.15 -3.13
C GLU A 61 7.86 -9.91 -3.37
N GLY A 62 7.40 -9.25 -2.30
CA GLY A 62 6.58 -8.05 -2.38
C GLY A 62 5.09 -8.32 -2.46
N VAL A 63 4.35 -7.35 -3.01
CA VAL A 63 2.90 -7.42 -3.24
C VAL A 63 2.58 -6.88 -4.63
N GLU A 64 1.61 -7.52 -5.29
CA GLU A 64 1.10 -7.14 -6.62
C GLU A 64 -0.24 -6.39 -6.53
#